data_AF-A0A520JCC1-F1
#
_entry.id   AF-A0A520JCC1-F1
#
_cell.length_a   1.000
_cell.length_b   1.000
_cell.length_c   1.000
_cell.angle_alpha   90.00
_cell.angle_beta   90.00
_cell.angle_gamma   90.00
#
_symmetry.space_group_name_H-M   'P 1'
#
loop_
_entity.id
_entity.type
_entity.pdbx_description
1 polymer ?
#
loop_
_entity_poly.entity_id
_entity_poly.type
_entity_poly.pdbx_seq_one_letter_code
_entity_poly.pdbx_strand_id
1 'polypeptide(L)'
;MPMSRAPLALLLAATACSGQSQQSNAAPLTTNDSSASVASAAPTPTAPPVTTLPDDAPDATVKNVAATTGRANTTETAPPFAMTTLGQFEDPFAIAMLPDGAALITEKAGKIKLRKADGTISQITGAPKVEFDNQGGLLDIELAPDFATSKLVYISYSEPRPGGSSLALARGLFTGTALANVQVLWRAGADGVGGQFGANIAFAPDGKSLFLS
;
A
#
# COMPACT_ATOMS: atom_id res chain seq x y z
N MET A 1 14.76 -57.55 7.44
CA MET A 1 15.24 -57.39 8.83
C MET A 1 14.44 -56.27 9.48
N PRO A 2 13.56 -56.53 10.46
CA PRO A 2 12.83 -55.50 11.17
C PRO A 2 13.46 -55.20 12.55
N MET A 3 13.79 -53.94 12.82
CA MET A 3 14.02 -53.40 14.18
C MET A 3 13.11 -52.17 14.28
N SER A 4 11.97 -52.26 14.98
CA SER A 4 11.80 -52.19 16.44
C SER A 4 12.01 -50.78 17.03
N ARG A 5 10.87 -50.10 17.19
CA ARG A 5 10.43 -49.11 18.18
C ARG A 5 11.43 -48.57 19.22
N ALA A 6 11.44 -47.25 19.40
CA ALA A 6 10.93 -46.59 20.63
C ALA A 6 10.78 -45.06 20.43
N PRO A 7 9.76 -44.42 21.02
CA PRO A 7 9.56 -42.97 20.99
C PRO A 7 10.26 -42.29 22.18
N LEU A 8 10.78 -41.08 21.98
CA LEU A 8 11.24 -40.22 23.07
C LEU A 8 10.26 -39.04 23.20
N ALA A 9 9.46 -39.10 24.27
CA ALA A 9 8.68 -37.98 24.79
C ALA A 9 9.53 -37.17 25.79
N LEU A 10 8.95 -36.05 26.25
CA LEU A 10 9.40 -35.13 27.32
C LEU A 10 10.38 -34.04 26.85
N LEU A 11 10.23 -32.75 27.16
CA LEU A 11 9.64 -32.13 28.36
C LEU A 11 9.21 -30.68 28.03
N LEU A 12 8.01 -30.30 28.49
CA LEU A 12 7.50 -28.93 28.49
C LEU A 12 8.05 -28.19 29.72
N ALA A 13 8.65 -27.01 29.55
CA ALA A 13 8.95 -26.11 30.66
C ALA A 13 8.49 -24.70 30.31
N ALA A 14 7.31 -24.34 30.83
CA ALA A 14 6.83 -22.96 30.87
C ALA A 14 7.32 -22.32 32.17
N THR A 15 8.14 -21.28 32.06
CA THR A 15 8.54 -20.46 33.20
C THR A 15 7.76 -19.15 33.12
N ALA A 16 6.68 -19.07 33.89
CA ALA A 16 5.98 -17.82 34.19
C ALA A 16 6.62 -17.23 35.45
N CYS A 17 7.16 -16.02 35.34
CA CYS A 17 7.45 -15.18 36.52
C CYS A 17 6.30 -14.17 36.66
N SER A 18 5.63 -14.22 37.81
CA SER A 18 4.64 -13.25 38.27
C SER A 18 5.24 -12.37 39.37
N GLY A 19 4.75 -11.13 39.47
CA GLY A 19 5.05 -10.14 40.53
C GLY A 19 5.85 -8.95 39.99
N GLN A 20 5.43 -7.69 40.08
CA GLN A 20 4.67 -7.07 41.18
C GLN A 20 4.13 -5.68 40.80
N SER A 21 3.09 -5.28 41.54
CA SER A 21 2.60 -3.93 41.86
C SER A 21 2.01 -3.04 40.76
N GLN A 22 0.67 -3.05 40.74
CA GLN A 22 -0.16 -1.92 40.36
C GLN A 22 0.00 -0.75 41.35
N GLN A 23 -0.13 0.47 40.84
CA GLN A 23 -0.62 1.59 41.64
C GLN A 23 -1.63 2.39 40.83
N SER A 24 -2.87 1.90 40.89
CA SER A 24 -4.08 2.64 40.58
C SER A 24 -4.38 3.60 41.74
N ASN A 25 -4.49 4.90 41.47
CA ASN A 25 -5.08 5.84 42.42
C ASN A 25 -6.43 6.32 41.85
N ALA A 26 -7.51 5.79 42.42
CA ALA A 26 -8.86 6.30 42.24
C ALA A 26 -9.60 6.25 43.58
N ALA A 27 -10.10 7.40 44.04
CA ALA A 27 -11.36 7.64 44.76
C ALA A 27 -11.31 9.02 45.48
N PRO A 28 -12.46 9.64 45.87
CA PRO A 28 -13.85 9.24 45.66
C PRO A 28 -14.74 10.31 44.98
N LEU A 29 -15.91 9.84 44.52
CA LEU A 29 -17.06 10.65 44.13
C LEU A 29 -17.78 11.20 45.37
N THR A 30 -18.07 12.50 45.37
CA THR A 30 -19.07 13.13 46.27
C THR A 30 -20.12 13.88 45.44
N THR A 31 -21.34 13.84 45.94
CA THR A 31 -22.64 14.25 45.38
C THR A 31 -22.91 15.76 45.36
N ASN A 32 -24.06 16.11 44.74
CA ASN A 32 -24.79 17.39 44.65
C ASN A 32 -24.39 18.33 43.52
N ASP A 33 -25.25 19.18 42.95
CA ASP A 33 -26.70 19.33 42.75
C ASP A 33 -26.79 20.53 41.76
N SER A 34 -27.99 20.90 41.37
CA SER A 34 -28.38 21.51 40.10
C SER A 34 -28.01 22.99 39.89
N SER A 35 -27.92 23.32 38.59
CA SER A 35 -28.21 24.62 37.94
C SER A 35 -27.32 25.84 38.20
N ALA A 36 -26.53 26.21 37.17
CA ALA A 36 -26.44 27.57 36.65
C ALA A 36 -25.83 27.56 35.24
N SER A 37 -26.56 28.16 34.29
CA SER A 37 -26.14 28.40 32.90
C SER A 37 -24.94 29.36 32.85
N VAL A 38 -23.84 28.91 32.26
CA VAL A 38 -22.80 29.76 31.69
C VAL A 38 -22.30 29.15 30.38
N ALA A 39 -22.53 29.86 29.28
CA ALA A 39 -22.02 29.51 27.97
C ALA A 39 -20.48 29.49 27.99
N SER A 40 -19.88 28.32 27.77
CA SER A 40 -18.44 28.16 27.62
C SER A 40 -18.10 28.21 26.12
N ALA A 41 -17.47 29.29 25.69
CA ALA A 41 -16.90 29.39 24.35
C ALA A 41 -15.75 28.37 24.21
N ALA A 42 -15.73 27.64 23.09
CA ALA A 42 -14.66 26.71 22.75
C ALA A 42 -13.30 27.45 22.63
N PRO A 43 -12.19 26.92 23.16
CA PRO A 43 -10.87 27.52 22.97
C PRO A 43 -10.43 27.40 21.52
N THR A 44 -9.98 28.51 20.95
CA THR A 44 -9.36 28.58 19.61
C THR A 44 -8.00 27.88 19.63
N PRO A 45 -7.66 27.02 18.65
CA PRO A 45 -6.33 26.42 18.56
C PRO A 45 -5.29 27.52 18.31
N THR A 46 -4.36 27.70 19.25
CA THR A 46 -3.21 28.60 19.08
C THR A 46 -2.14 27.89 18.26
N ALA A 47 -1.73 28.49 17.15
CA ALA A 47 -0.62 28.00 16.33
C ALA A 47 0.71 28.05 17.13
N PRO A 48 1.64 27.10 16.89
CA PRO A 48 2.95 27.12 17.55
C PRO A 48 3.76 28.37 17.15
N PRO A 49 4.71 28.82 18.00
CA PRO A 49 5.49 30.02 17.74
C PRO A 49 6.34 29.86 16.48
N VAL A 50 6.15 30.79 15.54
CA VAL A 50 6.96 30.90 14.33
C VAL A 50 8.39 31.22 14.75
N THR A 51 9.30 30.27 14.54
CA THR A 51 10.74 30.55 14.63
C THR A 51 11.07 31.52 13.50
N THR A 52 11.47 32.74 13.84
CA THR A 52 11.83 33.78 12.88
C THR A 52 12.97 33.28 12.00
N LEU A 53 12.84 33.45 10.68
CA LEU A 53 13.93 33.22 9.74
C LEU A 53 15.17 34.04 10.16
N PRO A 54 16.39 33.56 9.88
CA PRO A 54 17.62 34.35 10.09
C PRO A 54 17.55 35.72 9.39
N ASP A 55 18.08 36.76 10.03
CA ASP A 55 18.01 38.17 9.60
C ASP A 55 18.69 38.43 8.24
N ASP A 56 19.59 37.54 7.81
CA ASP A 56 20.27 37.58 6.51
C ASP A 56 19.61 36.72 5.43
N ALA A 57 18.42 36.16 5.70
CA ALA A 57 17.64 35.53 4.64
C ALA A 57 17.29 36.62 3.61
N PRO A 58 17.67 36.45 2.32
CA PRO A 58 17.26 37.41 1.32
C PRO A 58 15.75 37.54 1.37
N ASP A 59 15.25 38.78 1.46
CA ASP A 59 13.83 39.06 1.45
C ASP A 59 13.20 38.29 0.29
N ALA A 60 12.20 37.46 0.57
CA ALA A 60 11.52 36.62 -0.41
C ALA A 60 10.65 37.50 -1.32
N THR A 61 11.30 38.42 -2.03
CA THR A 61 10.77 39.32 -3.04
C THR A 61 10.52 38.60 -4.36
N VAL A 62 10.52 37.26 -4.36
CA VAL A 62 9.92 36.47 -5.42
C VAL A 62 8.42 36.76 -5.41
N LYS A 63 8.02 37.81 -6.12
CA LYS A 63 6.63 38.03 -6.46
C LYS A 63 6.15 36.76 -7.13
N ASN A 64 5.12 36.13 -6.58
CA ASN A 64 4.32 35.17 -7.31
C ASN A 64 3.75 35.90 -8.52
N VAL A 65 4.44 35.80 -9.66
CA VAL A 65 3.86 36.16 -10.95
C VAL A 65 2.84 35.07 -11.22
N ALA A 66 1.57 35.46 -11.42
CA ALA A 66 0.57 34.50 -11.89
C ALA A 66 1.16 33.78 -13.12
N ALA A 67 1.01 32.45 -13.18
CA ALA A 67 1.49 31.64 -14.30
C ALA A 67 0.68 32.00 -15.56
N THR A 68 0.97 33.14 -16.19
CA THR A 68 0.18 33.66 -17.31
C THR A 68 0.86 33.41 -18.65
N THR A 69 2.13 33.01 -18.65
CA THR A 69 2.92 32.78 -19.89
C THR A 69 3.74 31.48 -19.89
N GLY A 70 3.60 30.63 -18.87
CA GLY A 70 4.17 29.29 -18.90
C GLY A 70 3.44 28.38 -19.90
N ARG A 71 4.08 27.30 -20.35
CA ARG A 71 3.48 26.28 -21.25
C ARG A 71 2.15 25.70 -20.73
N ALA A 72 1.78 25.95 -19.49
CA ALA A 72 0.49 25.60 -18.91
C ALA A 72 -0.72 26.39 -19.47
N ASN A 73 -0.49 27.48 -20.20
CA ASN A 73 -1.55 28.27 -20.86
C ASN A 73 -1.68 28.01 -22.38
N THR A 74 -1.08 26.93 -22.90
CA THR A 74 -1.34 26.53 -24.29
C THR A 74 -2.73 25.92 -24.39
N THR A 75 -3.50 26.29 -25.42
CA THR A 75 -4.75 25.62 -25.76
C THR A 75 -4.51 24.11 -25.80
N GLU A 76 -5.31 23.36 -25.03
CA GLU A 76 -5.24 21.90 -25.00
C GLU A 76 -5.41 21.38 -26.42
N THR A 77 -4.31 20.87 -26.97
CA THR A 77 -4.28 20.32 -28.32
C THR A 77 -4.66 18.85 -28.20
N ALA A 78 -5.67 18.42 -28.97
CA ALA A 78 -6.05 17.01 -29.00
C ALA A 78 -4.81 16.15 -29.32
N PRO A 79 -4.60 15.03 -28.59
CA PRO A 79 -3.42 14.21 -28.82
C PRO A 79 -3.38 13.70 -30.27
N PRO A 80 -2.18 13.51 -30.85
CA PRO A 80 -2.03 13.01 -32.22
C PRO A 80 -2.34 11.49 -32.34
N PHE A 81 -3.11 10.95 -31.40
CA PHE A 81 -3.51 9.55 -31.31
C PHE A 81 -4.95 9.46 -30.80
N ALA A 82 -5.65 8.39 -31.19
CA ALA A 82 -6.98 8.11 -30.66
C ALA A 82 -6.89 7.62 -29.21
N MET A 83 -7.77 8.12 -28.35
CA MET A 83 -7.96 7.59 -27.00
C MET A 83 -9.25 6.78 -26.96
N THR A 84 -9.22 5.64 -26.27
CA THR A 84 -10.40 4.80 -26.04
C THR A 84 -10.48 4.45 -24.58
N THR A 85 -11.63 4.72 -23.96
CA THR A 85 -11.89 4.35 -22.57
C THR A 85 -12.10 2.85 -22.49
N LEU A 86 -11.20 2.16 -21.79
CA LEU A 86 -11.28 0.71 -21.59
C LEU A 86 -12.19 0.34 -20.41
N GLY A 87 -12.34 1.21 -19.42
CA GLY A 87 -13.19 0.98 -18.25
C GLY A 87 -13.05 2.08 -17.21
N GLN A 88 -13.75 1.91 -16.10
CA GLN A 88 -13.64 2.72 -14.89
C GLN A 88 -13.20 1.81 -13.74
N PHE A 89 -12.28 2.28 -12.92
CA PHE A 89 -11.63 1.52 -11.86
C PHE A 89 -11.45 2.41 -10.62
N GLU A 90 -11.38 1.81 -9.45
CA GLU A 90 -11.25 2.52 -8.17
C GLU A 90 -9.77 2.61 -7.78
N ASP A 91 -9.19 3.81 -7.80
CA ASP A 91 -7.76 4.05 -7.54
C ASP A 91 -6.82 3.05 -8.28
N PRO A 92 -6.90 2.95 -9.63
CA PRO A 92 -6.06 2.04 -10.39
C PRO A 92 -4.59 2.46 -10.32
N PHE A 93 -3.67 1.50 -10.21
CA PHE A 93 -2.24 1.77 -10.15
C PHE A 93 -1.49 1.25 -11.39
N ALA A 94 -1.64 -0.04 -11.72
CA ALA A 94 -0.93 -0.67 -12.83
C ALA A 94 -1.85 -1.55 -13.69
N ILE A 95 -1.39 -1.84 -14.90
CA ILE A 95 -2.07 -2.70 -15.87
C ILE A 95 -1.07 -3.68 -16.51
N ALA A 96 -1.42 -4.96 -16.55
CA ALA A 96 -0.69 -6.00 -17.27
C ALA A 96 -1.57 -6.60 -18.37
N MET A 97 -1.13 -6.49 -19.62
CA MET A 97 -1.86 -7.03 -20.78
C MET A 97 -1.64 -8.54 -20.92
N LEU A 98 -2.72 -9.32 -20.98
CA LEU A 98 -2.65 -10.75 -21.26
C LEU A 98 -2.49 -11.02 -22.76
N PRO A 99 -1.94 -12.19 -23.15
CA PRO A 99 -1.76 -12.56 -24.56
C PRO A 99 -3.05 -12.64 -25.39
N ASP A 100 -4.21 -12.78 -24.74
CA ASP A 100 -5.53 -12.87 -25.39
C ASP A 100 -6.23 -11.51 -25.54
N GLY A 101 -5.56 -10.41 -25.19
CA GLY A 101 -6.13 -9.06 -25.22
C GLY A 101 -6.95 -8.69 -23.98
N ALA A 102 -7.05 -9.58 -22.98
CA ALA A 102 -7.51 -9.20 -21.66
C ALA A 102 -6.43 -8.38 -20.92
N ALA A 103 -6.78 -7.81 -19.77
CA ALA A 103 -5.85 -7.09 -18.91
C ALA A 103 -6.13 -7.35 -17.43
N LEU A 104 -5.07 -7.45 -16.63
CA LEU A 104 -5.14 -7.34 -15.17
C LEU A 104 -4.90 -5.89 -14.78
N ILE A 105 -5.71 -5.35 -13.87
CA ILE A 105 -5.58 -3.99 -13.33
C ILE A 105 -5.50 -4.10 -11.81
N THR A 106 -4.49 -3.48 -11.21
CA THR A 106 -4.42 -3.35 -9.74
C THR A 106 -5.16 -2.09 -9.29
N GLU A 107 -5.91 -2.21 -8.22
CA GLU A 107 -6.54 -1.11 -7.49
C GLU A 107 -5.89 -1.03 -6.11
N LYS A 108 -5.47 0.17 -5.70
CA LYS A 108 -4.64 0.38 -4.50
C LYS A 108 -5.24 -0.21 -3.22
N ALA A 109 -6.58 -0.27 -3.13
CA ALA A 109 -7.30 -0.87 -2.01
C ALA A 109 -7.16 -2.41 -1.88
N GLY A 110 -6.25 -3.06 -2.64
CA GLY A 110 -5.99 -4.49 -2.51
C GLY A 110 -6.79 -5.37 -3.47
N LYS A 111 -7.31 -4.81 -4.57
CA LYS A 111 -8.13 -5.55 -5.54
C LYS A 111 -7.40 -5.69 -6.86
N ILE A 112 -7.64 -6.81 -7.54
CA ILE A 112 -7.21 -7.03 -8.92
C ILE A 112 -8.47 -7.19 -9.76
N LYS A 113 -8.57 -6.43 -10.85
CA LYS A 113 -9.63 -6.55 -11.85
C LYS A 113 -9.09 -7.27 -13.07
N LEU A 114 -9.90 -8.15 -13.64
CA LEU A 114 -9.71 -8.70 -14.96
C LEU A 114 -10.70 -8.03 -15.91
N ARG A 115 -10.17 -7.29 -16.87
CA ARG A 115 -10.93 -6.80 -18.03
C ARG A 115 -10.70 -7.76 -19.19
N LYS A 116 -11.75 -8.41 -19.68
CA LYS A 116 -11.69 -9.28 -20.86
C LYS A 116 -11.62 -8.46 -22.15
N ALA A 117 -11.24 -9.12 -23.24
CA ALA A 117 -11.19 -8.49 -24.57
C ALA A 117 -12.55 -7.92 -25.02
N ASP A 118 -13.66 -8.54 -24.60
CA ASP A 118 -15.03 -8.06 -24.85
C ASP A 118 -15.46 -6.86 -23.99
N GLY A 119 -14.59 -6.39 -23.09
CA GLY A 119 -14.85 -5.27 -22.17
C GLY A 119 -15.48 -5.68 -20.84
N THR A 120 -15.83 -6.94 -20.63
CA THR A 120 -16.36 -7.42 -19.35
C THR A 120 -15.31 -7.26 -18.24
N ILE A 121 -15.70 -6.65 -17.12
CA ILE A 121 -14.83 -6.47 -15.95
C ILE A 121 -15.30 -7.39 -14.83
N SER A 122 -14.36 -8.10 -14.22
CA SER A 122 -14.58 -8.98 -13.06
C SER A 122 -13.46 -8.82 -12.05
N GLN A 123 -13.68 -9.26 -10.82
CA GLN A 123 -12.65 -9.22 -9.78
C GLN A 123 -11.92 -10.56 -9.70
N ILE A 124 -10.61 -10.49 -9.57
CA ILE A 124 -9.74 -11.62 -9.26
C ILE A 124 -9.60 -11.72 -7.74
N THR A 125 -9.80 -12.93 -7.23
CA THR A 125 -9.64 -13.24 -5.79
C THR A 125 -8.20 -13.62 -5.45
N GLY A 126 -7.84 -13.63 -4.17
CA GLY A 126 -6.52 -14.08 -3.72
C GLY A 126 -5.38 -13.06 -3.83
N ALA A 127 -5.69 -11.78 -4.07
CA ALA A 127 -4.70 -10.70 -3.96
C ALA A 127 -4.11 -10.65 -2.53
N PRO A 128 -2.84 -10.25 -2.35
CA PRO A 128 -2.24 -10.10 -1.02
C PRO A 128 -2.95 -9.00 -0.23
N LYS A 129 -2.98 -9.15 1.11
CA LYS A 129 -3.44 -8.07 1.99
C LYS A 129 -2.46 -6.90 1.91
N VAL A 130 -2.98 -5.69 1.77
CA VAL A 130 -2.18 -4.46 1.62
C VAL A 130 -2.46 -3.49 2.76
N GLU A 131 -1.52 -2.59 3.00
CA GLU A 131 -1.74 -1.36 3.77
C GLU A 131 -2.07 -0.23 2.79
N PHE A 132 -3.35 0.16 2.73
CA PHE A 132 -3.82 1.18 1.79
C PHE A 132 -3.88 2.54 2.49
N ASP A 133 -2.74 3.24 2.44
CA ASP A 133 -2.62 4.61 2.92
C ASP A 133 -1.63 5.40 2.09
N ASN A 134 -1.93 6.68 1.85
CA ASN A 134 -1.11 7.61 1.07
C ASN A 134 -0.64 7.02 -0.28
N GLN A 135 0.65 6.71 -0.45
CA GLN A 135 1.21 6.10 -1.68
C GLN A 135 1.20 4.57 -1.66
N GLY A 136 0.84 3.95 -0.54
CA GLY A 136 0.74 2.51 -0.39
C GLY A 136 -0.54 1.93 -1.00
N GLY A 137 -0.53 0.62 -1.18
CA GLY A 137 -1.63 -0.19 -1.63
C GLY A 137 -1.15 -1.45 -2.34
N LEU A 138 -2.02 -2.00 -3.19
CA LEU A 138 -1.61 -2.88 -4.27
C LEU A 138 -1.02 -2.04 -5.38
N LEU A 139 0.23 -2.30 -5.75
CA LEU A 139 1.01 -1.43 -6.64
C LEU A 139 1.12 -2.10 -8.01
N ASP A 140 2.32 -2.48 -8.42
CA ASP A 140 2.55 -2.99 -9.77
C ASP A 140 2.13 -4.45 -9.93
N ILE A 141 1.81 -4.83 -11.16
CA ILE A 141 1.56 -6.21 -11.57
C ILE A 141 2.23 -6.46 -12.93
N GLU A 142 2.98 -7.56 -13.03
CA GLU A 142 3.69 -7.92 -14.26
C GLU A 142 3.55 -9.41 -14.54
N LEU A 143 3.46 -9.78 -15.81
CA LEU A 143 3.40 -11.18 -16.21
C LEU A 143 4.81 -11.79 -16.20
N ALA A 144 4.93 -13.05 -15.79
CA ALA A 144 6.18 -13.76 -15.98
C ALA A 144 6.54 -13.81 -17.49
N PRO A 145 7.84 -13.79 -17.86
CA PRO A 145 8.26 -13.92 -19.26
C PRO A 145 7.72 -15.19 -19.94
N ASP A 146 7.49 -16.25 -19.17
CA ASP A 146 6.93 -17.53 -19.62
C ASP A 146 5.42 -17.69 -19.28
N PHE A 147 4.68 -16.60 -19.06
CA PHE A 147 3.28 -16.63 -18.61
C PHE A 147 2.35 -17.50 -19.45
N ALA A 148 2.63 -17.66 -20.75
CA ALA A 148 1.86 -18.55 -21.63
C ALA A 148 1.78 -19.98 -21.08
N THR A 149 2.83 -20.47 -20.43
CA THR A 149 2.93 -21.80 -19.82
C THR A 149 2.84 -21.76 -18.29
N SER A 150 3.54 -20.83 -17.63
CA SER A 150 3.63 -20.79 -16.16
C SER A 150 2.39 -20.20 -15.48
N LYS A 151 1.68 -19.31 -16.19
CA LYS A 151 0.58 -18.48 -15.66
C LYS A 151 0.96 -17.70 -14.39
N LEU A 152 2.26 -17.45 -14.18
CA LEU A 152 2.73 -16.71 -13.01
C LEU A 152 2.63 -15.20 -13.23
N VAL A 153 2.13 -14.50 -12.23
CA VAL A 153 2.15 -13.04 -12.16
C VAL A 153 2.95 -12.59 -10.94
N TYR A 154 3.62 -11.45 -11.07
CA TYR A 154 4.41 -10.82 -10.03
C TYR A 154 3.72 -9.54 -9.59
N ILE A 155 3.70 -9.29 -8.28
CA ILE A 155 2.96 -8.19 -7.69
C ILE A 155 3.83 -7.52 -6.64
N SER A 156 3.88 -6.20 -6.71
CA SER A 156 4.45 -5.37 -5.66
C SER A 156 3.33 -4.73 -4.84
N TYR A 157 3.53 -4.61 -3.54
CA TYR A 157 2.53 -4.04 -2.64
C TYR A 157 3.16 -3.51 -1.36
N SER A 158 2.46 -2.59 -0.69
CA SER A 158 2.73 -2.24 0.70
C SER A 158 2.19 -3.36 1.60
N GLU A 159 3.07 -4.25 2.03
CA GLU A 159 2.71 -5.30 2.98
C GLU A 159 2.46 -4.67 4.36
N PRO A 160 1.34 -4.96 5.03
CA PRO A 160 1.12 -4.51 6.41
C PRO A 160 2.19 -5.05 7.36
N ARG A 161 2.79 -4.17 8.15
CA ARG A 161 3.86 -4.45 9.12
C ARG A 161 3.57 -3.73 10.46
N PRO A 162 4.19 -4.15 11.57
CA PRO A 162 4.09 -3.38 12.81
C PRO A 162 4.55 -1.92 12.58
N GLY A 163 3.70 -0.95 12.94
CA GLY A 163 4.01 0.47 12.77
C GLY A 163 3.80 1.02 11.34
N GLY A 164 3.22 0.25 10.42
CA GLY A 164 2.81 0.71 9.09
C GLY A 164 2.93 -0.39 8.03
N SER A 165 3.88 -0.25 7.11
CA SER A 165 4.08 -1.18 5.99
C SER A 165 5.53 -1.25 5.52
N SER A 166 5.79 -2.21 4.63
CA SER A 166 7.06 -2.36 3.90
C SER A 166 6.77 -2.79 2.46
N LEU A 167 7.62 -2.39 1.51
CA LEU A 167 7.52 -2.86 0.14
C LEU A 167 7.77 -4.38 0.10
N ALA A 168 6.86 -5.12 -0.52
CA ALA A 168 7.03 -6.54 -0.77
C ALA A 168 6.84 -6.87 -2.24
N LEU A 169 7.60 -7.86 -2.72
CA LEU A 169 7.42 -8.50 -4.01
C LEU A 169 6.91 -9.91 -3.78
N ALA A 170 5.77 -10.26 -4.37
CA ALA A 170 5.21 -11.59 -4.37
C ALA A 170 5.00 -12.11 -5.79
N ARG A 171 4.80 -13.42 -5.91
CA ARG A 171 4.27 -14.05 -7.12
C ARG A 171 3.05 -14.90 -6.80
N GLY A 172 2.17 -15.08 -7.77
CA GLY A 172 1.01 -15.97 -7.68
C GLY A 172 0.70 -16.64 -9.02
N LEU A 173 -0.02 -17.75 -8.97
CA LEU A 173 -0.54 -18.45 -10.14
C LEU A 173 -1.90 -17.88 -10.53
N PHE A 174 -2.01 -17.32 -11.73
CA PHE A 174 -3.26 -16.82 -12.27
C PHE A 174 -4.12 -17.95 -12.85
N THR A 175 -5.32 -18.11 -12.31
CA THR A 175 -6.26 -19.18 -12.70
C THR A 175 -7.38 -18.71 -13.63
N GLY A 176 -7.41 -17.42 -13.99
CA GLY A 176 -8.52 -16.78 -14.70
C GLY A 176 -9.53 -16.10 -13.76
N THR A 177 -9.65 -16.54 -12.51
CA THR A 177 -10.58 -15.97 -11.52
C THR A 177 -9.93 -15.71 -10.16
N ALA A 178 -8.71 -16.22 -9.94
CA ALA A 178 -7.97 -16.07 -8.70
C ALA A 178 -6.47 -16.00 -8.94
N LEU A 179 -5.75 -15.51 -7.93
CA LEU A 179 -4.34 -15.78 -7.71
C LEU A 179 -4.20 -16.85 -6.64
N ALA A 180 -3.67 -18.00 -7.05
CA ALA A 180 -3.39 -19.12 -6.16
C ALA A 180 -1.91 -19.13 -5.77
N ASN A 181 -1.59 -19.79 -4.65
CA ASN A 181 -0.21 -20.01 -4.18
C ASN A 181 0.64 -18.74 -4.12
N VAL A 182 0.04 -17.64 -3.62
CA VAL A 182 0.75 -16.37 -3.49
C VAL A 182 1.91 -16.53 -2.51
N GLN A 183 3.11 -16.26 -2.98
CA GLN A 183 4.36 -16.39 -2.24
C GLN A 183 5.12 -15.08 -2.28
N VAL A 184 5.46 -14.54 -1.10
CA VAL A 184 6.37 -13.39 -0.98
C VAL A 184 7.79 -13.86 -1.28
N LEU A 185 8.44 -13.19 -2.23
CA LEU A 185 9.79 -13.47 -2.71
C LEU A 185 10.82 -12.56 -2.05
N TRP A 186 10.44 -11.31 -1.78
CA TRP A 186 11.33 -10.31 -1.23
C TRP A 186 10.55 -9.26 -0.43
N ARG A 187 11.22 -8.66 0.56
CA ARG A 187 10.73 -7.55 1.37
C ARG A 187 11.81 -6.50 1.52
N ALA A 188 11.43 -5.23 1.52
CA ALA A 188 12.32 -4.17 1.96
C ALA A 188 12.63 -4.36 3.45
N GLY A 189 13.87 -4.08 3.83
CA GLY A 189 14.35 -4.30 5.20
C GLY A 189 13.88 -3.28 6.23
N ALA A 190 13.17 -2.23 5.80
CA ALA A 190 12.67 -1.17 6.66
C ALA A 190 11.13 -1.15 6.66
N ASP A 191 10.56 -1.24 7.86
CA ASP A 191 9.13 -1.07 8.12
C ASP A 191 8.88 0.38 8.57
N GLY A 192 7.72 0.96 8.23
CA GLY A 192 7.33 2.28 8.73
C GLY A 192 6.02 2.79 8.15
N VAL A 193 5.67 4.04 8.42
CA VAL A 193 4.42 4.66 7.92
C VAL A 193 4.33 4.73 6.38
N GLY A 194 5.44 4.44 5.69
CA GLY A 194 5.48 4.34 4.23
C GLY A 194 5.52 5.69 3.52
N GLY A 195 5.17 5.68 2.23
CA GLY A 195 4.97 6.89 1.44
C GLY A 195 5.93 7.11 0.27
N GLN A 196 6.93 6.25 0.04
CA GLN A 196 7.82 6.32 -1.14
C GLN A 196 8.20 4.91 -1.58
N PHE A 197 7.23 4.16 -2.11
CA PHE A 197 7.42 2.74 -2.40
C PHE A 197 8.14 2.47 -3.72
N GLY A 198 8.06 3.38 -4.70
CA GLY A 198 8.42 3.06 -6.08
C GLY A 198 7.53 1.93 -6.58
N ALA A 199 8.08 0.72 -6.57
CA ALA A 199 7.42 -0.57 -6.71
C ALA A 199 7.17 -1.04 -8.14
N ASN A 200 7.74 -0.40 -9.15
CA ASN A 200 7.62 -0.90 -10.53
C ASN A 200 8.42 -2.21 -10.71
N ILE A 201 7.80 -3.18 -11.37
CA ILE A 201 8.38 -4.48 -11.71
C ILE A 201 8.72 -4.48 -13.19
N ALA A 202 9.92 -4.90 -13.54
CA ALA A 202 10.28 -5.13 -14.93
C ALA A 202 11.15 -6.38 -15.07
N PHE A 203 10.83 -7.22 -16.05
CA PHE A 203 11.72 -8.32 -16.46
C PHE A 203 12.70 -7.84 -17.52
N ALA A 204 13.96 -8.28 -17.41
CA ALA A 204 14.93 -8.11 -18.48
C ALA A 204 14.45 -8.86 -19.75
N PRO A 205 14.82 -8.40 -20.96
CA PRO A 205 14.41 -9.06 -22.21
C PRO A 205 14.84 -10.54 -22.33
N ASP A 206 15.89 -10.95 -21.60
CA ASP A 206 16.33 -12.35 -21.55
C ASP A 206 15.51 -13.23 -20.60
N GLY A 207 14.59 -12.63 -19.83
CA GLY A 207 13.73 -13.27 -18.86
C GLY A 207 14.44 -13.80 -17.60
N LYS A 208 15.73 -13.49 -17.40
CA LYS A 208 16.54 -14.05 -16.30
C LYS A 208 16.65 -13.15 -15.09
N SER A 209 16.39 -11.85 -15.29
CA SER A 209 16.48 -10.85 -14.23
C SER A 209 15.16 -10.12 -14.06
N LEU A 210 14.85 -9.78 -12.82
CA LEU A 210 13.74 -8.91 -12.44
C LEU A 210 14.32 -7.67 -11.76
N PHE A 211 13.82 -6.50 -12.15
CA PHE A 211 14.08 -5.21 -11.51
C PHE A 211 12.86 -4.80 -10.70
N LEU A 212 13.11 -4.26 -9.51
CA LEU A 212 12.13 -3.63 -8.64
C LEU A 212 12.68 -2.26 -8.23
N SER A 213 11.94 -1.18 -8.50
CA SER A 213 12.33 0.20 -8.20
C SER A 213 11.93 0.64 -6.81
#